data_AF-A0A938BKH4-F1
#
_entry.id   AF-A0A938BKH4-F1
#
_cell.length_a   1.000
_cell.length_b   1.000
_cell.length_c   1.000
_cell.angle_alpha   90.00
_cell.angle_beta   90.00
_cell.angle_gamma   90.00
#
_symmetry.space_group_name_H-M   'P 1'
#
loop_
_entity.id
_entity.type
_entity.pdbx_description
1 polymer ?
#
loop_
_entity_poly.entity_id
_entity_poly.type
_entity_poly.pdbx_seq_one_letter_code
_entity_poly.pdbx_strand_id
1 'polypeptide(L)'
;MGYSSAPAFVDLDKDGDLDLLSGEYYGNFHYFENTGSSSAPAFSATQTNPFGLVDVGYSSAPAFGDLDNDGDLDLLSGEYYGNFRYFENNSSPSIFLA
;
A
#
# COMPACT_ATOMS: atom_id res chain seq x y z
N MET A 1 -8.29 12.97 -4.95
CA MET A 1 -6.90 13.11 -4.52
C MET A 1 -6.92 13.80 -3.18
N GLY A 2 -6.55 13.09 -2.11
CA GLY A 2 -6.56 13.60 -0.74
C GLY A 2 -5.52 14.69 -0.52
N TYR A 3 -5.61 15.37 0.62
CA TYR A 3 -4.53 16.25 1.08
C TYR A 3 -3.32 15.36 1.47
N SER A 4 -2.09 15.83 1.30
CA SER A 4 -0.88 15.12 1.77
C SER A 4 -0.70 13.68 1.25
N SER A 5 -0.61 13.50 -0.08
CA SER A 5 -0.33 12.18 -0.67
C SER A 5 1.06 11.64 -0.31
N ALA A 6 1.12 10.38 0.10
CA ALA A 6 2.37 9.65 0.38
C ALA A 6 2.43 8.39 -0.50
N PRO A 7 3.02 8.45 -1.71
CA PRO A 7 3.10 7.31 -2.61
C PRO A 7 4.22 6.33 -2.23
N ALA A 8 3.95 5.04 -2.35
CA ALA A 8 4.92 3.96 -2.29
C ALA A 8 4.65 2.94 -3.42
N PHE A 9 5.71 2.31 -3.92
CA PHE A 9 5.63 1.34 -5.01
C PHE A 9 6.01 -0.06 -4.52
N VAL A 10 5.18 -1.05 -4.83
CA VAL A 10 5.40 -2.46 -4.54
C VAL A 10 4.53 -3.30 -5.48
N ASP A 11 4.97 -4.51 -5.81
CA ASP A 11 4.21 -5.47 -6.61
C ASP A 11 3.13 -6.13 -5.72
N LEU A 12 1.91 -5.56 -5.70
CA LEU A 12 0.87 -5.95 -4.75
C LEU A 12 0.06 -7.15 -5.25
N ASP A 13 -0.13 -7.26 -6.55
CA ASP A 13 -0.85 -8.36 -7.18
C ASP A 13 0.04 -9.53 -7.65
N LYS A 14 1.37 -9.34 -7.60
CA LYS A 14 2.43 -10.30 -7.93
C LYS A 14 2.50 -10.66 -9.41
N ASP A 15 2.21 -9.69 -10.28
CA ASP A 15 2.32 -9.85 -11.72
C ASP A 15 3.72 -9.51 -12.29
N GLY A 16 4.63 -9.04 -11.42
CA GLY A 16 6.02 -8.73 -11.75
C GLY A 16 6.25 -7.29 -12.17
N ASP A 17 5.26 -6.42 -12.00
CA ASP A 17 5.45 -4.98 -12.10
C ASP A 17 5.07 -4.23 -10.81
N LEU A 18 5.42 -2.94 -10.73
CA LEU A 18 5.22 -2.18 -9.50
C LEU A 18 3.89 -1.42 -9.54
N ASP A 19 3.04 -1.70 -8.58
CA ASP A 19 1.82 -0.95 -8.32
C ASP A 19 2.08 0.28 -7.46
N LEU A 20 1.10 1.19 -7.39
CA LEU A 20 1.13 2.36 -6.53
C LEU A 20 0.12 2.24 -5.39
N LEU A 21 0.62 2.30 -4.15
CA LEU A 21 -0.19 2.58 -2.97
C LEU A 21 0.10 4.01 -2.49
N SER A 22 -0.90 4.87 -2.51
CA SER A 22 -0.80 6.23 -1.96
C SER A 22 -1.55 6.33 -0.64
N GLY A 23 -0.85 6.74 0.41
CA GLY A 23 -1.49 7.28 1.60
C GLY A 23 -2.15 8.65 1.35
N GLU A 24 -2.95 9.10 2.30
CA GLU A 24 -3.68 10.37 2.29
C GLU A 24 -3.87 10.94 3.70
N TYR A 25 -4.31 12.20 3.77
CA TYR A 25 -4.44 12.92 5.04
C TYR A 25 -5.43 12.27 6.01
N TYR A 26 -6.54 11.70 5.55
CA TYR A 26 -7.51 11.06 6.46
C TYR A 26 -7.26 9.56 6.67
N GLY A 27 -6.02 9.10 6.48
CA GLY A 27 -5.61 7.77 6.93
C GLY A 27 -5.95 6.61 6.04
N ASN A 28 -6.73 6.84 4.98
CA ASN A 28 -7.01 5.83 3.99
C ASN A 28 -5.81 5.62 3.07
N PHE A 29 -5.92 4.59 2.24
CA PHE A 29 -4.99 4.32 1.16
C PHE A 29 -5.74 4.27 -0.17
N HIS A 30 -5.06 4.70 -1.22
CA HIS A 30 -5.52 4.63 -2.59
C HIS A 30 -4.59 3.70 -3.37
N TYR A 31 -5.13 2.61 -3.87
CA TYR A 31 -4.42 1.67 -4.73
C TYR A 31 -4.64 2.04 -6.21
N PHE A 32 -3.56 1.93 -6.99
CA PHE A 32 -3.57 2.03 -8.44
C PHE A 32 -2.73 0.87 -8.98
N GLU A 33 -3.42 -0.11 -9.56
CA GLU A 33 -2.79 -1.23 -10.29
C GLU A 33 -2.08 -0.69 -11.52
N ASN A 34 -0.85 -1.15 -11.72
CA ASN A 34 -0.13 -0.93 -12.97
C ASN A 34 -0.51 -2.04 -13.96
N THR A 35 -1.47 -1.78 -14.84
CA THR A 35 -1.92 -2.75 -15.85
C THR A 35 -0.99 -2.82 -17.07
N GLY A 36 0.23 -2.29 -16.94
CA GLY A 36 1.17 -2.07 -18.03
C GLY A 36 2.29 -3.11 -18.02
N SER A 37 3.51 -2.63 -17.95
CA SER A 37 4.67 -3.47 -17.62
C SER A 37 5.68 -2.63 -16.86
N SER A 38 6.65 -3.27 -16.22
CA SER A 38 7.78 -2.60 -15.57
C SER A 38 8.56 -1.62 -16.47
N SER A 39 8.53 -1.80 -17.79
CA SER A 39 9.20 -0.91 -18.77
C SER A 39 8.29 0.16 -19.38
N ALA A 40 6.97 0.01 -19.24
CA ALA A 40 5.95 0.87 -19.80
C ALA A 40 4.72 0.87 -18.88
N PRO A 41 4.79 1.54 -17.72
CA PRO A 41 3.73 1.50 -16.73
C PRO A 41 2.48 2.22 -17.21
N ALA A 42 1.31 1.66 -16.88
CA ALA A 42 -0.01 2.18 -17.19
C ALA A 42 -0.95 1.97 -15.99
N PHE A 43 -1.14 3.01 -15.19
CA PHE A 43 -1.96 2.93 -13.99
C PHE A 43 -3.46 3.02 -14.28
N SER A 44 -4.22 2.09 -13.69
CA SER A 44 -5.68 2.08 -13.72
C SER A 44 -6.30 3.19 -12.84
N ALA A 45 -7.63 3.31 -12.89
CA ALA A 45 -8.34 4.15 -11.94
C ALA A 45 -8.19 3.61 -10.51
N THR A 46 -8.25 4.50 -9.52
CA THR A 46 -8.10 4.09 -8.11
C THR A 46 -9.12 3.02 -7.74
N GLN A 47 -8.65 1.98 -7.04
CA GLN A 47 -9.51 0.93 -6.51
C GLN A 47 -9.71 1.12 -5.01
N THR A 48 -10.92 0.85 -4.53
CA THR A 48 -11.24 0.96 -3.11
C THR A 48 -10.76 -0.29 -2.39
N ASN A 49 -9.63 -0.16 -1.71
CA ASN A 49 -9.13 -1.09 -0.69
C ASN A 49 -9.35 -2.59 -0.99
N PRO A 50 -8.72 -3.13 -2.06
CA PRO A 50 -8.83 -4.56 -2.35
C PRO A 50 -8.09 -5.44 -1.33
N PHE A 51 -7.28 -4.85 -0.45
CA PHE A 51 -6.34 -5.59 0.41
C PHE A 51 -6.70 -5.61 1.90
N GLY A 52 -7.83 -5.03 2.31
CA GLY A 52 -8.26 -5.06 3.72
C GLY A 52 -7.60 -4.03 4.64
N LEU A 53 -6.92 -3.03 4.10
CA LEU A 53 -6.27 -1.96 4.86
C LEU A 53 -7.29 -1.14 5.66
N VAL A 54 -7.01 -0.89 6.93
CA VAL A 54 -7.86 -0.02 7.76
C VAL A 54 -7.27 1.37 7.87
N ASP A 55 -8.14 2.35 8.13
CA ASP A 55 -7.74 3.73 8.44
C ASP A 55 -6.71 3.75 9.58
N VAL A 56 -5.57 4.38 9.34
CA VAL A 56 -4.44 4.45 10.29
C VAL A 56 -4.49 5.66 11.22
N GLY A 57 -5.36 6.64 10.97
CA GLY A 57 -5.33 7.99 11.57
C GLY A 57 -4.86 9.05 10.57
N TYR A 58 -4.43 10.22 11.03
CA TYR A 58 -4.06 11.28 10.06
C TYR A 58 -2.75 10.97 9.33
N SER A 59 -2.64 11.37 8.06
CA SER A 59 -1.43 11.30 7.24
C SER A 59 -0.84 9.90 7.12
N SER A 60 -1.59 8.97 6.51
CA SER A 60 -1.04 7.64 6.20
C SER A 60 0.18 7.76 5.30
N ALA A 61 1.25 7.06 5.66
CA ALA A 61 2.54 7.12 4.99
C ALA A 61 3.08 5.70 4.83
N PRO A 62 2.73 5.00 3.73
CA PRO A 62 3.08 3.60 3.54
C PRO A 62 4.58 3.40 3.30
N ALA A 63 5.12 2.34 3.90
CA ALA A 63 6.45 1.79 3.62
C ALA A 63 6.39 0.26 3.68
N PHE A 64 7.11 -0.41 2.80
CA PHE A 64 7.06 -1.86 2.67
C PHE A 64 8.38 -2.52 3.05
N GLY A 65 8.30 -3.72 3.62
CA GLY A 65 9.43 -4.56 3.97
C GLY A 65 8.95 -5.92 4.45
N ASP A 66 9.78 -6.94 4.30
CA ASP A 66 9.55 -8.27 4.90
C ASP A 66 9.91 -8.16 6.40
N LEU A 67 8.91 -7.96 7.26
CA LEU A 67 9.11 -7.62 8.67
C LEU A 67 9.02 -8.84 9.60
N ASP A 68 8.36 -9.91 9.16
CA ASP A 68 8.25 -11.17 9.88
C ASP A 68 9.13 -12.31 9.30
N ASN A 69 9.82 -12.05 8.18
CA ASN A 69 10.73 -12.95 7.49
C ASN A 69 10.02 -14.20 6.92
N ASP A 70 8.80 -14.03 6.41
CA ASP A 70 8.05 -15.07 5.69
C ASP A 70 8.23 -15.01 4.16
N GLY A 71 8.82 -13.93 3.65
CA GLY A 71 9.16 -13.73 2.25
C GLY A 71 8.12 -12.98 1.42
N ASP A 72 7.05 -12.47 2.03
CA ASP A 72 6.24 -11.41 1.44
C ASP A 72 6.56 -10.02 2.04
N LEU A 73 6.01 -8.96 1.43
CA LEU A 73 6.26 -7.59 1.89
C LEU A 73 5.07 -7.12 2.71
N ASP A 74 5.33 -6.86 3.98
CA ASP A 74 4.41 -6.22 4.92
C ASP A 74 4.34 -4.72 4.70
N LEU A 75 3.31 -4.09 5.27
CA LEU A 75 3.15 -2.65 5.28
C LEU A 75 3.34 -2.09 6.69
N LEU A 76 4.24 -1.11 6.83
CA LEU A 76 4.29 -0.21 7.97
C LEU A 76 3.81 1.17 7.53
N SER A 77 2.82 1.73 8.23
CA SER A 77 2.30 3.06 7.93
C SER A 77 2.43 3.99 9.13
N GLY A 78 2.97 5.18 8.90
CA GLY A 78 2.99 6.24 9.90
C GLY A 78 1.64 6.93 10.05
N GLU A 79 1.47 7.59 11.19
CA GLU A 79 0.35 8.47 11.53
C GLU A 79 0.88 9.81 12.06
N TYR A 80 0.13 10.90 11.85
CA TYR A 80 0.53 12.28 12.11
C TYR A 80 1.04 12.54 13.54
N TYR A 81 0.47 11.89 14.56
CA TYR A 81 0.91 12.05 15.95
C TYR A 81 2.10 11.15 16.33
N GLY A 82 2.76 10.53 15.35
CA GLY A 82 3.96 9.71 15.55
C GLY A 82 3.67 8.25 15.91
N ASN A 83 2.42 7.80 15.78
CA ASN A 83 2.09 6.38 15.88
C ASN A 83 2.43 5.67 14.56
N PHE A 84 2.54 4.34 14.64
CA PHE A 84 2.68 3.49 13.47
C PHE A 84 1.65 2.36 13.53
N ARG A 85 1.18 1.95 12.37
CA ARG A 85 0.42 0.71 12.21
C ARG A 85 1.17 -0.25 11.32
N TYR A 86 1.32 -1.47 11.82
CA TYR A 86 1.82 -2.62 11.10
C TYR A 86 0.65 -3.36 10.46
N PHE A 87 0.87 -3.86 9.26
CA PHE A 87 -0.06 -4.70 8.54
C PHE A 87 0.69 -5.90 7.99
N GLU A 88 0.39 -7.08 8.52
CA GLU A 88 0.96 -8.35 8.07
C GLU A 88 0.33 -8.72 6.74
N ASN A 89 1.16 -8.96 5.72
CA ASN A 89 0.72 -9.61 4.50
C ASN A 89 0.76 -11.13 4.71
N ASN A 90 -0.30 -11.83 4.33
CA ASN A 90 -0.45 -13.26 4.63
C ASN A 90 -0.59 -14.12 3.36
N SER A 91 -0.52 -13.53 2.15
CA SER A 91 -0.86 -14.26 0.93
C SER A 91 -0.34 -13.69 -0.40
N SER A 92 -0.67 -14.42 -1.46
CA SER A 92 -0.48 -14.03 -2.86
C SER A 92 -1.77 -14.29 -3.65
N PRO A 93 -2.47 -13.26 -4.20
CA PRO A 93 -2.20 -11.82 -4.11
C PRO A 93 -2.19 -11.27 -2.68
N SER A 94 -1.64 -10.07 -2.47
CA SER A 94 -1.46 -9.49 -1.13
C SER A 94 -2.80 -9.34 -0.40
N ILE A 95 -2.84 -9.72 0.88
CA ILE A 95 -3.97 -9.48 1.79
C ILE A 95 -3.38 -9.05 3.12
N PHE A 96 -3.77 -7.86 3.58
CA PHE A 96 -3.25 -7.27 4.81
C PHE A 96 -4.21 -7.45 5.99
N LEU A 97 -3.65 -7.81 7.15
CA LEU A 97 -4.34 -7.83 8.45
C LEU A 97 -3.68 -6.82 9.39
N ALA A 98 -4.49 -6.09 10.16
CA ALA A 98 -4.06 -5.02 11.06
C ALA A 98 -3.89 -5.45 12.52
#